data_AF-A0A9W8AIX7-F1
#
_entry.id   AF-A0A9W8AIX7-F1
#
_cell.length_a   1.000
_cell.length_b   1.000
_cell.length_c   1.000
_cell.angle_alpha   90.00
_cell.angle_beta   90.00
_cell.angle_gamma   90.00
#
_symmetry.space_group_name_H-M   'P 1'
#
loop_
_entity.id
_entity.type
_entity.pdbx_description
1 polymer ?
#
loop_
_entity_poly.entity_id
_entity_poly.type
_entity_poly.pdbx_seq_one_letter_code
_entity_poly.pdbx_strand_id
1 'polypeptide(L)'
;MDYKGKQPYTTTIEEVDDDTIDELDFRLPNVEAVVPHSMPQSERVKYVTDDTAFKSWVCLYPAYFDKSRSVQQGRRVMKALAVDRPRARQIAEAASSLELQILYEPDKIYPRDLLNPGRVKVQLRLENGQLA
;
A
#
# COMPACT_ATOMS: atom_id res chain seq x y z
N MET A 1 0.13 41.48 -34.95
CA MET A 1 -0.03 41.06 -33.55
C MET A 1 1.36 40.87 -33.00
N ASP A 2 1.87 41.94 -32.44
CA ASP A 2 3.27 42.20 -32.18
C ASP A 2 3.63 41.72 -30.77
N TYR A 3 4.52 40.74 -30.68
CA TYR A 3 5.05 40.24 -29.42
C TYR A 3 6.07 41.23 -28.87
N LYS A 4 5.63 42.10 -27.95
CA LYS A 4 6.53 42.91 -27.12
C LYS A 4 7.19 42.03 -26.05
N GLY A 5 8.52 42.05 -26.04
CA GLY A 5 9.38 41.29 -25.14
C GLY A 5 9.10 41.54 -23.66
N LYS A 6 9.12 40.45 -22.87
CA LYS A 6 9.26 40.49 -21.42
C LYS A 6 10.68 40.08 -21.07
N GLN A 7 11.37 40.93 -20.31
CA GLN A 7 12.73 40.68 -19.81
C GLN A 7 12.74 39.51 -18.81
N PRO A 8 13.86 38.78 -18.66
CA PRO A 8 13.94 37.68 -17.70
C PRO A 8 13.94 38.21 -16.26
N TYR A 9 13.09 37.63 -15.41
CA TYR A 9 13.14 37.86 -13.97
C TYR A 9 14.40 37.18 -13.41
N THR A 10 15.34 37.98 -12.93
CA THR A 10 16.37 37.50 -12.02
C THR A 10 15.77 37.60 -10.61
N THR A 11 15.58 36.46 -9.95
CA THR A 11 15.24 36.44 -8.52
C THR A 11 16.53 36.25 -7.76
N THR A 12 16.99 37.31 -7.10
CA THR A 12 17.90 37.20 -5.97
C THR A 12 17.21 36.38 -4.90
N ILE A 13 17.81 35.25 -4.52
CA ILE A 13 17.35 34.45 -3.37
C ILE A 13 17.83 35.23 -2.15
N GLU A 14 16.92 35.95 -1.51
CA GLU A 14 17.16 36.43 -0.14
C GLU A 14 17.13 35.21 0.78
N GLU A 15 18.15 35.09 1.63
CA GLU A 15 18.24 34.04 2.64
C GLU A 15 17.05 34.18 3.58
N VAL A 16 16.19 33.15 3.61
CA VAL A 16 15.03 33.09 4.49
C VAL A 16 15.54 32.59 5.83
N ASP A 17 15.57 33.45 6.84
CA ASP A 17 15.91 33.06 8.22
C ASP A 17 14.91 32.00 8.71
N ASP A 18 15.45 30.88 9.20
CA ASP A 18 14.75 29.62 9.56
C ASP A 18 13.67 29.79 10.65
N ASP A 19 13.68 30.92 11.36
CA ASP A 19 12.80 31.20 12.50
C ASP A 19 11.39 31.73 12.11
N THR A 20 11.08 31.91 10.82
CA THR A 20 9.78 32.46 10.36
C THR A 20 8.69 31.40 10.13
N ILE A 21 9.03 30.11 10.22
CA ILE A 21 8.07 29.02 9.93
C ILE A 21 6.99 28.88 11.03
N ASP A 22 7.30 29.28 12.27
CA ASP A 22 6.40 29.14 13.41
C ASP A 22 5.35 30.26 13.54
N GLU A 23 5.40 31.32 12.72
CA GLU A 23 4.39 32.40 12.73
C GLU A 23 3.30 32.29 11.65
N LEU A 24 3.25 31.18 10.91
CA LEU A 24 2.11 30.87 10.04
C LEU A 24 0.96 30.24 10.84
N ASP A 25 0.32 31.04 11.71
CA ASP A 25 -1.02 30.76 12.24
C ASP A 25 -2.04 30.89 11.09
N PHE A 26 -2.08 29.88 10.22
CA PHE A 26 -3.07 29.75 9.17
C PHE A 26 -4.43 29.46 9.83
N ARG A 27 -5.09 30.51 10.30
CA ARG A 27 -6.44 30.42 10.85
C ARG A 27 -7.37 29.79 9.82
N LEU A 28 -7.69 28.51 10.04
CA LEU A 28 -8.72 27.84 9.28
C LEU A 28 -10.04 28.62 9.47
N PRO A 29 -10.76 28.96 8.40
CA PRO A 29 -12.06 29.60 8.55
C PRO A 29 -12.96 28.68 9.37
N ASN A 30 -13.62 29.24 10.39
CA ASN A 30 -14.60 28.54 11.19
C ASN A 30 -15.84 28.24 10.33
N VAL A 31 -15.77 27.18 9.53
CA VAL A 31 -16.95 26.52 8.97
C VAL A 31 -17.51 25.65 10.07
N GLU A 32 -18.70 25.98 10.57
CA GLU A 32 -19.46 25.07 11.41
C GLU A 32 -19.61 23.76 10.65
N ALA A 33 -18.89 22.74 11.11
CA ALA A 33 -18.92 21.43 10.49
C ALA A 33 -20.30 20.83 10.72
N VAL A 34 -21.20 20.99 9.75
CA VAL A 34 -22.33 20.07 9.60
C VAL A 34 -21.70 18.73 9.25
N VAL A 35 -21.49 17.90 10.27
CA VAL A 35 -21.06 16.51 10.11
C VAL A 35 -22.29 15.69 9.74
N PRO A 36 -22.49 15.28 8.47
CA PRO A 36 -23.50 14.27 8.18
C PRO A 36 -23.13 12.99 8.92
N HIS A 37 -23.96 12.68 9.90
CA HIS A 37 -23.88 11.53 10.78
C HIS A 37 -24.24 10.26 10.01
N SER A 38 -23.27 9.66 9.32
CA SER A 38 -23.19 8.22 9.04
C SER A 38 -21.98 7.89 8.15
N MET A 39 -20.76 8.02 8.69
CA MET A 39 -19.70 7.15 8.17
C MET A 39 -19.85 5.81 8.88
N PRO A 40 -19.96 4.67 8.15
CA PRO A 40 -19.83 3.38 8.80
C PRO A 40 -18.44 3.39 9.46
N GLN A 41 -18.40 3.25 10.79
CA GLN A 41 -17.16 3.08 11.51
C GLN A 41 -16.55 1.77 11.00
N SER A 42 -15.67 1.85 10.01
CA SER A 42 -14.88 0.70 9.57
C SER A 42 -14.15 0.24 10.83
N GLU A 43 -14.45 -0.99 11.25
CA GLU A 43 -13.84 -1.61 12.41
C GLU A 43 -12.35 -1.28 12.44
N ARG A 44 -11.94 -0.65 13.55
CA ARG A 44 -10.59 -0.17 13.81
C ARG A 44 -9.60 -1.22 13.33
N VAL A 45 -8.74 -0.84 12.38
CA VAL A 45 -7.66 -1.68 11.86
C VAL A 45 -6.97 -2.34 13.06
N LYS A 46 -7.11 -3.67 13.18
CA LYS A 46 -6.43 -4.43 14.23
C LYS A 46 -4.99 -4.62 13.78
N TYR A 47 -4.10 -3.80 14.30
CA TYR A 47 -2.67 -4.00 14.09
C TYR A 47 -2.23 -5.24 14.88
N VAL A 48 -1.69 -6.23 14.19
CA VAL A 48 -1.05 -7.38 14.82
C VAL A 48 0.27 -6.88 15.41
N THR A 49 0.36 -6.80 16.74
CA THR A 49 1.58 -6.40 17.45
C THR A 49 2.60 -7.55 17.53
N ASP A 50 2.12 -8.78 17.42
CA ASP A 50 2.95 -9.98 17.47
C ASP A 50 2.89 -10.78 16.16
N ASP A 51 3.83 -10.48 15.26
CA ASP A 51 4.00 -11.19 13.99
C ASP A 51 4.59 -12.61 14.18
N THR A 52 5.02 -12.98 15.40
CA THR A 52 5.75 -14.23 15.64
C THR A 52 4.93 -15.48 15.33
N ALA A 53 3.65 -15.48 15.71
CA ALA A 53 2.71 -16.58 15.46
C ALA A 53 2.59 -16.97 13.98
N PHE A 54 2.82 -16.02 13.07
CA PHE A 54 2.65 -16.22 11.64
C PHE A 54 3.98 -16.36 10.89
N LYS A 55 5.14 -16.33 11.56
CA LYS A 55 6.46 -16.34 10.89
C LYS A 55 6.66 -17.56 9.98
N SER A 56 6.11 -18.71 10.35
CA SER A 56 6.17 -19.95 9.57
C SER A 56 5.23 -19.98 8.37
N TRP A 57 4.25 -19.08 8.29
CA TRP A 57 3.25 -19.07 7.23
C TRP A 57 3.83 -18.59 5.91
N VAL A 58 3.33 -19.15 4.81
CA VAL A 58 3.83 -18.85 3.47
C VAL A 58 3.36 -17.46 3.05
N CYS A 59 4.29 -16.61 2.63
CA CYS A 59 4.01 -15.26 2.17
C CYS A 59 3.70 -15.25 0.67
N LEU A 60 2.57 -14.66 0.30
CA LEU A 60 2.13 -14.40 -1.06
C LEU A 60 2.08 -12.89 -1.30
N TYR A 61 2.76 -12.44 -2.36
CA TYR A 61 2.68 -11.06 -2.85
C TYR A 61 1.99 -11.02 -4.21
N PRO A 62 1.30 -9.91 -4.56
CA PRO A 62 0.67 -9.75 -5.87
C PRO A 62 1.61 -10.01 -7.06
N ALA A 63 2.84 -9.50 -6.98
CA ALA A 63 3.85 -9.67 -8.02
C ALA A 63 4.15 -11.14 -8.39
N TYR A 64 3.87 -12.10 -7.50
CA TYR A 64 4.10 -13.53 -7.76
C TYR A 64 3.19 -14.08 -8.85
N PHE A 65 2.00 -13.50 -9.01
CA PHE A 65 0.98 -13.93 -9.95
C PHE A 65 0.83 -12.97 -11.15
N ASP A 66 1.60 -11.88 -11.18
CA ASP A 66 1.48 -10.84 -12.20
C ASP A 66 2.03 -11.29 -13.56
N LYS A 67 1.15 -11.36 -14.56
CA LYS A 67 1.48 -11.77 -15.93
C LYS A 67 2.40 -10.78 -16.65
N SER A 68 2.33 -9.50 -16.29
CA SER A 68 3.14 -8.42 -16.87
C SER A 68 4.60 -8.46 -16.42
N ARG A 69 4.88 -9.10 -15.27
CA ARG A 69 6.22 -9.20 -14.68
C ARG A 69 6.99 -10.41 -15.17
N SER A 70 8.30 -10.28 -15.31
CA SER A 70 9.22 -11.41 -15.51
C SER A 70 9.48 -12.18 -14.20
N VAL A 71 10.17 -13.32 -14.31
CA VAL A 71 10.60 -14.09 -13.12
C VAL A 71 11.59 -13.27 -12.29
N GLN A 72 12.49 -12.54 -12.94
CA GLN A 72 13.46 -11.65 -12.29
C GLN A 72 12.76 -10.50 -11.53
N GLN A 73 11.64 -10.01 -12.06
CA GLN A 73 10.80 -8.98 -11.45
C GLN A 73 9.87 -9.49 -10.35
N GLY A 74 9.82 -10.80 -10.11
CA GLY A 74 9.12 -11.39 -8.97
C GLY A 74 8.05 -12.43 -9.31
N ARG A 75 7.69 -12.62 -10.59
CA ARG A 75 6.70 -13.64 -10.97
C ARG A 75 7.19 -15.03 -10.55
N ARG A 76 6.32 -15.81 -9.90
CA ARG A 76 6.61 -17.18 -9.41
C ARG A 76 5.86 -18.28 -10.16
N VAL A 77 4.84 -17.91 -10.94
CA VAL A 77 4.04 -18.85 -11.74
C VAL A 77 4.39 -18.76 -13.23
N MET A 78 4.02 -19.81 -13.99
CA MET A 78 4.13 -19.80 -15.45
C MET A 78 3.26 -18.68 -16.03
N LYS A 79 3.75 -18.03 -17.10
CA LYS A 79 3.02 -16.90 -17.74
C LYS A 79 1.61 -17.27 -18.20
N ALA A 80 1.39 -18.54 -18.56
CA ALA A 80 0.08 -19.05 -18.98
C ALA A 80 -0.95 -19.10 -17.84
N LEU A 81 -0.50 -19.27 -16.59
CA LEU A 81 -1.34 -19.34 -15.38
C LEU A 81 -1.35 -18.02 -14.60
N ALA A 82 -0.56 -17.03 -15.03
CA ALA A 82 -0.47 -15.72 -14.41
C ALA A 82 -1.70 -14.87 -14.75
N VAL A 83 -2.02 -13.95 -13.85
CA VAL A 83 -3.20 -13.07 -13.93
C VAL A 83 -2.75 -11.63 -14.22
N ASP A 84 -3.57 -10.89 -14.95
CA ASP A 84 -3.32 -9.48 -15.23
C ASP A 84 -3.68 -8.60 -14.04
N ARG A 85 -2.73 -7.76 -13.60
CA ARG A 85 -2.91 -6.76 -12.52
C ARG A 85 -3.50 -7.34 -11.21
N PRO A 86 -2.85 -8.35 -10.59
CA PRO A 86 -3.34 -8.94 -9.34
C PRO A 86 -3.28 -7.93 -8.18
N ARG A 87 -4.26 -7.97 -7.29
CA ARG A 87 -4.27 -7.23 -6.01
C ARG A 87 -4.22 -8.18 -4.82
N ALA A 88 -3.60 -7.76 -3.72
CA ALA A 88 -3.46 -8.60 -2.53
C ALA A 88 -4.82 -9.02 -1.94
N ARG A 89 -5.84 -8.14 -2.00
CA ARG A 89 -7.21 -8.46 -1.57
C ARG A 89 -7.82 -9.64 -2.34
N GLN A 90 -7.63 -9.69 -3.66
CA GLN A 90 -8.15 -10.80 -4.48
C GLN A 90 -7.47 -12.13 -4.13
N ILE A 91 -6.18 -12.07 -3.78
CA ILE A 91 -5.43 -13.25 -3.32
C ILE A 91 -5.98 -13.73 -1.97
N ALA A 92 -6.29 -12.81 -1.06
CA ALA A 92 -6.90 -13.14 0.24
C ALA A 92 -8.29 -13.77 0.05
N GLU A 93 -9.15 -13.19 -0.78
CA GLU A 93 -10.47 -13.73 -1.11
C GLU A 93 -10.37 -15.13 -1.74
N ALA A 94 -9.46 -15.33 -2.70
CA ALA A 94 -9.24 -16.63 -3.33
C ALA A 94 -8.73 -17.68 -2.33
N ALA A 95 -7.73 -17.34 -1.51
CA ALA A 95 -7.22 -18.26 -0.49
C ALA A 95 -8.28 -18.61 0.57
N SER A 96 -9.11 -17.64 0.96
CA SER A 96 -10.24 -17.87 1.86
C SER A 96 -11.30 -18.78 1.24
N SER A 97 -11.53 -18.69 -0.08
CA SER A 97 -12.47 -19.57 -0.78
C SER A 97 -11.99 -21.02 -0.87
N LEU A 98 -10.69 -21.25 -0.67
CA LEU A 98 -10.08 -22.57 -0.52
C LEU A 98 -10.07 -23.06 0.94
N GLU A 99 -10.77 -22.37 1.84
CA GLU A 99 -10.85 -22.69 3.28
C GLU A 99 -9.50 -22.68 4.01
N LEU A 100 -8.50 -22.01 3.45
CA LEU A 100 -7.19 -21.87 4.07
C LEU A 100 -7.21 -20.77 5.14
N GLN A 101 -6.46 -20.99 6.23
CA GLN A 101 -6.22 -19.93 7.20
C GLN A 101 -5.29 -18.87 6.60
N ILE A 102 -5.71 -17.60 6.69
CA ILE A 102 -5.01 -16.47 6.10
C ILE A 102 -4.81 -15.31 7.07
N LEU A 103 -3.72 -14.56 6.84
CA LEU A 103 -3.50 -13.24 7.42
C LEU A 103 -3.29 -12.25 6.28
N TYR A 104 -4.14 -11.22 6.22
CA TYR A 104 -4.03 -10.16 5.23
C TYR A 104 -3.34 -8.93 5.82
N GLU A 105 -2.24 -8.50 5.20
CA GLU A 105 -1.43 -7.38 5.63
C GLU A 105 -1.37 -6.32 4.51
N PRO A 106 -2.31 -5.36 4.47
CA PRO A 106 -2.44 -4.41 3.36
C PRO A 106 -1.24 -3.47 3.21
N ASP A 107 -0.55 -3.14 4.31
CA ASP A 107 0.52 -2.15 4.34
C ASP A 107 1.91 -2.72 4.01
N LYS A 108 2.03 -4.05 3.85
CA LYS A 108 3.32 -4.70 3.59
C LYS A 108 3.64 -4.66 2.10
N ILE A 109 4.86 -4.21 1.77
CA ILE A 109 5.28 -3.97 0.39
C ILE A 109 6.30 -5.00 -0.05
N TYR A 110 6.19 -5.46 -1.30
CA TYR A 110 7.20 -6.31 -1.90
C TYR A 110 8.38 -5.45 -2.38
N PRO A 111 9.65 -5.75 -2.02
CA PRO A 111 10.77 -4.87 -2.35
C PRO A 111 10.99 -4.62 -3.85
N ARG A 112 10.58 -5.55 -4.73
CA ARG A 112 10.67 -5.40 -6.19
C ARG A 112 9.38 -4.83 -6.82
N ASP A 113 8.38 -4.50 -6.00
CA ASP A 113 7.12 -3.91 -6.43
C ASP A 113 6.54 -2.95 -5.39
N LEU A 114 7.02 -1.70 -5.42
CA LEU A 114 6.61 -0.67 -4.46
C LEU A 114 5.20 -0.11 -4.71
N LEU A 115 4.67 -0.27 -5.93
CA LEU A 115 3.41 0.36 -6.36
C LEU A 115 2.18 -0.55 -6.15
N ASN A 116 2.39 -1.78 -5.71
CA ASN A 116 1.30 -2.73 -5.45
C ASN A 116 1.43 -3.30 -4.03
N PRO A 117 1.01 -2.53 -3.01
CA PRO A 117 1.12 -2.94 -1.62
C PRO A 117 0.17 -4.12 -1.31
N GLY A 118 0.54 -4.85 -0.26
CA GLY A 118 -0.24 -5.92 0.30
C GLY A 118 0.50 -7.25 0.29
N ARG A 119 0.40 -7.97 1.41
CA ARG A 119 0.88 -9.33 1.59
C ARG A 119 -0.23 -10.20 2.15
N VAL A 120 -0.30 -11.44 1.70
CA VAL A 120 -1.17 -12.47 2.28
C VAL A 120 -0.27 -13.55 2.84
N LYS A 121 -0.43 -13.92 4.11
CA LYS A 121 0.21 -15.12 4.68
C LYS A 121 -0.81 -16.24 4.73
N VAL A 122 -0.39 -17.45 4.40
CA VAL A 122 -1.25 -18.63 4.34
C VAL A 122 -0.65 -19.76 5.15
N GLN A 123 -1.46 -20.39 5.99
CA GLN A 123 -1.06 -21.59 6.72
C GLN A 123 -1.21 -22.81 5.81
N LEU A 124 -0.08 -23.32 5.29
CA LEU A 124 -0.07 -24.56 4.51
C LEU A 124 0.43 -25.76 5.30
N ARG A 125 1.08 -25.51 6.44
CA ARG A 125 1.64 -26.55 7.31
C ARG A 125 1.22 -26.29 8.74
N LEU A 126 0.83 -27.36 9.42
CA LEU A 126 0.56 -27.38 10.86
C LEU A 126 1.89 -27.39 11.64
N GLU A 127 1.81 -27.16 12.95
CA GLU A 127 3.00 -27.16 13.82
C GLU A 127 3.74 -28.51 13.84
N ASN A 128 3.01 -29.60 13.62
CA ASN A 128 3.57 -30.95 13.52
C ASN A 128 4.20 -31.27 12.15
N GLY A 129 4.24 -30.31 11.21
CA GLY A 129 4.83 -30.45 9.89
C GLY A 129 3.94 -31.07 8.82
N GLN A 130 2.73 -31.54 9.18
CA GLN A 130 1.74 -32.02 8.22
C GLN A 130 1.16 -30.87 7.40
N LEU A 131 0.65 -31.18 6.21
CA LEU A 131 -0.11 -30.21 5.42
C LEU A 131 -1.43 -29.90 6.13
N ALA A 132 -1.81 -28.62 6.12
CA ALA A 132 -3.09 -28.15 6.65
C ALA A 132 -4.26 -28.57 5.76
#